data_AF-A0A077LYX6-F1
#
_entry.id   AF-A0A077LYX6-F1
#
_cell.length_a   1.000
_cell.length_b   1.000
_cell.length_c   1.000
_cell.angle_alpha   90.00
_cell.angle_beta   90.00
_cell.angle_gamma   90.00
#
_symmetry.space_group_name_H-M   'P 1'
#
loop_
_entity.id
_entity.type
_entity.pdbx_description
1 polymer ?
#
loop_
_entity_poly.entity_id
_entity_poly.type
_entity_poly.pdbx_seq_one_letter_code
_entity_poly.pdbx_strand_id
1 'polypeptide(L)'
;MAQALRAVGLVAVAPAEMASAKVVAVVQGYGPGVAAADLAEVAYAVEGGARWVATNVDLTLPTDRGVAPGNGSLVRAVATAVGHEPDEIVGKPFAALYVLCAERLGTEPARLLAVGDRLDTDIAGAVRAGLDALLVLTGVDDVAAVVAAPPAMRPTFLAEDLRVLHTPLPVPRADGGLWRCGDDAGRLVDGRWAATATGTREQSLTNRLHAVYEALDEGRLDPADAAALVADGRG
;
A
#
# COMPACT_ATOMS: atom_id res chain seq x y z
N MET A 1 8.56 18.55 -2.55
CA MET A 1 7.86 18.93 -1.30
C MET A 1 7.60 20.44 -1.18
N ALA A 2 8.61 21.30 -1.33
CA ALA A 2 8.45 22.77 -1.23
C ALA A 2 7.32 23.36 -2.11
N GLN A 3 7.17 22.87 -3.35
CA GLN A 3 6.07 23.29 -4.23
C GLN A 3 4.68 22.95 -3.68
N ALA A 4 4.51 21.77 -3.06
CA ALA A 4 3.24 21.34 -2.48
C ALA A 4 2.85 22.19 -1.26
N LEU A 5 3.82 22.58 -0.42
CA LEU A 5 3.60 23.50 0.69
C LEU A 5 3.14 24.88 0.19
N ARG A 6 3.81 25.42 -0.83
CA ARG A 6 3.43 26.72 -1.42
C ARG A 6 2.04 26.69 -2.06
N ALA A 7 1.65 25.57 -2.66
CA ALA A 7 0.33 25.42 -3.28
C ALA A 7 -0.83 25.51 -2.27
N VAL A 8 -0.59 25.24 -0.99
CA VAL A 8 -1.58 25.37 0.08
C VAL A 8 -1.38 26.64 0.93
N GLY A 9 -0.59 27.60 0.43
CA GLY A 9 -0.38 28.90 1.08
C GLY A 9 0.67 28.89 2.20
N LEU A 10 1.45 27.82 2.35
CA LEU A 10 2.54 27.76 3.33
C LEU A 10 3.85 28.32 2.78
N VAL A 11 4.68 28.85 3.66
CA VAL A 11 6.03 29.31 3.34
C VAL A 11 6.99 28.14 3.49
N ALA A 12 7.50 27.62 2.36
CA ALA A 12 8.51 26.57 2.37
C ALA A 12 9.89 27.17 2.66
N VAL A 13 10.53 26.67 3.72
CA VAL A 13 11.88 27.05 4.18
C VAL A 13 12.81 25.87 3.90
N ALA A 14 13.99 26.11 3.31
CA ALA A 14 14.99 25.07 3.12
C ALA A 14 15.76 24.80 4.42
N PRO A 15 16.35 23.61 4.63
CA PRO A 15 17.11 23.30 5.85
C PRO A 15 18.14 24.37 6.23
N ALA A 16 18.94 24.82 5.26
CA ALA A 16 19.96 25.86 5.47
C ALA A 16 19.42 27.22 5.94
N GLU A 17 18.11 27.47 5.81
CA GLU A 17 17.45 28.72 6.20
C GLU A 17 16.71 28.59 7.53
N MET A 18 16.50 27.36 8.03
CA MET A 18 15.67 27.07 9.21
C MET A 18 16.13 27.81 10.46
N ALA A 19 17.44 27.88 10.71
CA ALA A 19 18.01 28.58 11.86
C ALA A 19 17.64 30.08 11.96
N SER A 20 17.29 30.71 10.84
CA SER A 20 16.89 32.13 10.79
C SER A 20 15.39 32.35 10.59
N ALA A 21 14.62 31.27 10.50
CA ALA A 21 13.18 31.30 10.27
C ALA A 21 12.41 30.82 11.51
N LYS A 22 11.18 31.32 11.68
CA LYS A 22 10.23 30.74 12.63
C LYS A 22 9.59 29.49 12.00
N VAL A 23 10.22 28.34 12.20
CA VAL A 23 9.69 27.05 11.75
C VAL A 23 8.59 26.58 12.71
N VAL A 24 7.37 26.41 12.22
CA VAL A 24 6.23 25.91 13.01
C VAL A 24 5.92 24.43 12.76
N ALA A 25 6.44 23.88 11.65
CA ALA A 25 6.31 22.48 11.31
C ALA A 25 7.45 22.06 10.37
N VAL A 26 7.82 20.79 10.43
CA VAL A 26 8.75 20.12 9.52
C VAL A 26 8.00 19.02 8.77
N VAL A 27 8.13 19.00 7.45
CA VAL A 27 7.73 17.85 6.63
C VAL A 27 8.99 17.16 6.13
N GLN A 28 9.20 15.91 6.52
CA GLN A 28 10.36 15.10 6.18
C GLN A 28 10.01 14.01 5.16
N GLY A 29 10.71 14.01 4.04
CA GLY A 29 10.60 12.99 3.01
C GLY A 29 11.97 12.59 2.51
N TYR A 30 12.01 11.53 1.72
CA TYR A 30 13.27 11.06 1.14
C TYR A 30 13.82 12.06 0.11
N GLY A 31 15.14 12.25 0.12
CA GLY A 31 15.87 12.89 -0.96
C GLY A 31 17.29 12.35 -1.03
N PRO A 32 17.84 12.08 -2.23
CA PRO A 32 19.18 11.52 -2.38
C PRO A 32 20.29 12.45 -1.89
N GLY A 33 20.00 13.76 -1.77
CA GLY A 33 20.93 14.77 -1.26
C GLY A 33 20.74 15.13 0.21
N VAL A 34 19.85 14.45 0.95
CA VAL A 34 19.66 14.71 2.39
C VAL A 34 20.94 14.35 3.13
N ALA A 35 21.51 15.33 3.82
CA ALA A 35 22.74 15.18 4.58
C ALA A 35 22.48 15.22 6.08
N ALA A 36 23.48 14.81 6.87
CA ALA A 36 23.42 14.88 8.34
C ALA A 36 23.14 16.31 8.85
N ALA A 37 23.61 17.34 8.13
CA ALA A 37 23.33 18.73 8.44
C ALA A 37 21.83 19.07 8.32
N ASP A 38 21.15 18.56 7.30
CA ASP A 38 19.70 18.77 7.14
C ASP A 38 18.92 18.10 8.27
N LEU A 39 19.33 16.87 8.65
CA LEU A 39 18.71 16.15 9.77
C LEU A 39 18.92 16.85 11.11
N ALA A 40 20.05 17.55 11.29
CA ALA A 40 20.30 18.36 12.48
C ALA A 40 19.35 19.56 12.55
N GLU A 41 19.13 20.28 11.44
CA GLU A 41 18.17 21.40 11.38
C GLU A 41 16.74 20.93 11.68
N VAL A 42 16.37 19.74 11.19
CA VAL A 42 15.10 19.10 11.57
C VAL A 42 15.05 18.86 13.08
N ALA A 43 16.07 18.23 13.66
CA ALA A 43 16.10 17.94 15.10
C ALA A 43 15.98 19.22 15.95
N TYR A 44 16.70 20.30 15.58
CA TYR A 44 16.61 21.58 16.27
C TYR A 44 15.22 22.21 16.20
N ALA A 45 14.57 22.16 15.03
CA ALA A 45 13.22 22.69 14.89
C ALA A 45 12.20 21.88 15.70
N VAL A 46 12.33 20.56 15.71
CA VAL A 46 11.44 19.65 16.47
C VAL A 46 11.59 19.85 17.97
N GLU A 47 12.82 19.91 18.49
CA GLU A 47 13.09 20.28 19.89
C GLU A 47 12.58 21.70 20.22
N GLY A 48 12.60 22.60 19.24
CA GLY A 48 12.00 23.93 19.30
C GLY A 48 10.46 23.94 19.29
N GLY A 49 9.81 22.79 19.24
CA GLY A 49 8.35 22.63 19.27
C GLY A 49 7.68 22.66 17.90
N ALA A 50 8.43 22.56 16.80
CA ALA A 50 7.84 22.43 15.47
C ALA A 50 7.18 21.06 15.33
N ARG A 51 5.95 21.03 14.81
CA ARG A 51 5.25 19.78 14.50
C ARG A 51 6.01 18.98 13.44
N TRP A 52 6.26 17.71 13.67
CA TRP A 52 7.03 16.84 12.79
C TRP A 52 6.16 15.87 12.02
N VAL A 53 6.20 15.96 10.69
CA VAL A 53 5.41 15.13 9.79
C VAL A 53 6.36 14.38 8.84
N ALA A 54 6.30 13.05 8.80
CA ALA A 54 7.10 12.23 7.87
C ALA A 54 6.24 11.73 6.69
N THR A 55 6.74 11.73 5.45
CA THR A 55 5.95 11.26 4.29
C THR A 55 5.78 9.74 4.23
N ASN A 56 6.70 8.99 4.82
CA ASN A 56 6.69 7.53 4.93
C ASN A 56 7.81 7.10 5.88
N VAL A 57 7.75 5.88 6.38
CA VAL A 57 8.74 5.32 7.32
C VAL A 57 9.41 4.05 6.79
N ASP A 58 9.46 3.88 5.46
CA ASP A 58 10.17 2.76 4.84
C ASP A 58 11.65 2.80 5.20
N LEU A 59 12.14 1.76 5.86
CA LEU A 59 13.52 1.69 6.34
C LEU A 59 14.52 1.60 5.18
N THR A 60 14.11 1.01 4.06
CA THR A 60 14.99 0.64 2.95
C THR A 60 14.48 1.17 1.62
N LEU A 61 15.42 1.45 0.71
CA LEU A 61 15.19 1.81 -0.68
C LEU A 61 15.98 0.84 -1.57
N PRO A 62 15.33 0.02 -2.40
CA PRO A 62 16.00 -0.81 -3.39
C PRO A 62 16.73 0.04 -4.45
N THR A 63 17.94 -0.34 -4.82
CA THR A 63 18.73 0.28 -5.89
C THR A 63 19.48 -0.79 -6.70
N ASP A 64 20.00 -0.43 -7.87
CA ASP A 64 20.82 -1.33 -8.70
C ASP A 64 22.08 -1.85 -7.99
N ARG A 65 22.53 -1.16 -6.93
CA ARG A 65 23.71 -1.54 -6.13
C ARG A 65 23.36 -2.40 -4.91
N GLY A 66 22.07 -2.64 -4.67
CA GLY A 66 21.55 -3.29 -3.47
C GLY A 66 20.67 -2.35 -2.64
N VAL A 67 20.48 -2.70 -1.37
CA VAL A 67 19.55 -2.01 -0.46
C VAL A 67 20.22 -0.77 0.14
N ALA A 68 19.62 0.41 -0.06
CA ALA A 68 20.04 1.68 0.52
C ALA A 68 19.10 2.12 1.68
N PRO A 69 19.51 3.08 2.52
CA PRO A 69 18.62 3.68 3.51
C PRO A 69 17.44 4.42 2.85
N GLY A 70 16.22 4.09 3.27
CA GLY A 70 15.00 4.81 2.91
C GLY A 70 14.68 5.97 3.85
N ASN A 71 13.53 6.64 3.66
CA ASN A 71 13.12 7.76 4.51
C ASN A 71 13.00 7.36 5.99
N GLY A 72 12.51 6.17 6.29
CA GLY A 72 12.37 5.66 7.65
C GLY A 72 13.70 5.55 8.40
N SER A 73 14.79 5.22 7.69
CA SER A 73 16.13 5.25 8.29
C SER A 73 16.56 6.67 8.65
N LEU A 74 16.25 7.66 7.80
CA LEU A 74 16.52 9.08 8.07
C LEU A 74 15.64 9.62 9.20
N VAL A 75 14.37 9.21 9.25
CA VAL A 75 13.43 9.53 10.33
C VAL A 75 13.97 8.99 11.65
N ARG A 76 14.44 7.74 11.70
CA ARG A 76 15.03 7.17 12.92
C ARG A 76 16.25 7.91 13.42
N ALA A 77 17.08 8.45 12.53
CA ALA A 77 18.22 9.26 12.92
C ALA A 77 17.77 10.51 13.69
N VAL A 78 16.74 11.20 13.20
CA VAL A 78 16.13 12.35 13.89
C VAL A 78 15.43 11.92 15.18
N ALA A 79 14.59 10.87 15.14
CA ALA A 79 13.83 10.37 16.29
C ALA A 79 14.75 9.98 17.45
N THR A 80 15.90 9.37 17.14
CA THR A 80 16.92 9.03 18.14
C THR A 80 17.52 10.27 18.78
N ALA A 81 17.71 11.36 18.01
CA ALA A 81 18.28 12.60 18.52
C ALA A 81 17.30 13.40 19.39
N VAL A 82 16.02 13.44 19.03
CA VAL A 82 14.96 14.20 19.73
C VAL A 82 14.20 13.37 20.78
N GLY A 83 14.39 12.05 20.78
CA GLY A 83 13.80 11.15 21.78
C GLY A 83 12.31 10.82 21.59
N HIS A 84 11.73 11.16 20.45
CA HIS A 84 10.35 10.80 20.10
C HIS A 84 10.18 10.57 18.59
N GLU A 85 9.07 9.93 18.20
CA GLU A 85 8.71 9.67 16.80
C GLU A 85 8.00 10.90 16.16
N PRO A 86 7.87 10.95 14.82
CA PRO A 86 7.07 11.99 14.16
C PRO A 86 5.66 12.08 14.73
N ASP A 87 5.14 13.29 14.86
CA ASP A 87 3.75 13.53 15.28
C ASP A 87 2.77 12.88 14.29
N GLU A 88 3.12 12.87 13.01
CA GLU A 88 2.32 12.25 11.96
C GLU A 88 3.19 11.59 10.88
N ILE A 89 2.64 10.53 10.29
CA ILE A 89 3.19 9.91 9.09
C ILE A 89 2.14 10.04 7.98
N VAL A 90 2.44 10.82 6.95
CA VAL A 90 1.55 11.17 5.83
C VAL A 90 1.95 10.43 4.56
N GLY A 91 1.43 9.21 4.43
CA GLY A 91 1.65 8.36 3.27
C GLY A 91 0.90 7.05 3.41
N LYS A 92 1.10 6.10 2.50
CA LYS A 92 0.60 4.74 2.70
C LYS A 92 1.25 4.12 3.96
N PRO A 93 0.53 3.36 4.80
CA PRO A 93 -0.85 2.87 4.67
C PRO A 93 -1.93 3.76 5.30
N PHE A 94 -1.71 5.07 5.43
CA PHE A 94 -2.70 5.98 5.98
C PHE A 94 -3.69 6.44 4.89
N ALA A 95 -4.99 6.41 5.23
CA ALA A 95 -6.07 6.69 4.29
C ALA A 95 -6.04 8.12 3.70
N ALA A 96 -5.41 9.07 4.41
CA ALA A 96 -5.38 10.49 4.04
C ALA A 96 -4.87 10.75 2.62
N LEU A 97 -3.90 9.96 2.13
CA LEU A 97 -3.39 10.12 0.76
C LEU A 97 -4.47 9.80 -0.28
N TYR A 98 -5.24 8.73 -0.08
CA TYR A 98 -6.31 8.32 -1.00
C TYR A 98 -7.50 9.28 -0.96
N VAL A 99 -7.86 9.78 0.23
CA VAL A 99 -8.91 10.81 0.38
C VAL A 99 -8.51 12.07 -0.38
N LEU A 100 -7.27 12.53 -0.24
CA LEU A 100 -6.77 13.68 -1.00
C LEU A 100 -6.80 13.44 -2.52
N CYS A 101 -6.48 12.22 -2.98
CA CYS A 101 -6.61 11.85 -4.38
C CYS A 101 -8.07 11.93 -4.86
N ALA A 102 -9.02 11.44 -4.07
CA ALA A 102 -10.45 11.48 -4.38
C ALA A 102 -10.95 12.92 -4.50
N GLU A 103 -10.61 13.78 -3.54
CA GLU A 103 -10.92 15.22 -3.55
C GLU A 103 -10.36 15.92 -4.79
N ARG A 104 -9.10 15.66 -5.14
CA ARG A 104 -8.45 16.24 -6.32
C ARG A 104 -9.08 15.80 -7.63
N LEU A 105 -9.56 14.56 -7.69
CA LEU A 105 -10.23 14.01 -8.86
C LEU A 105 -11.73 14.37 -8.91
N GLY A 106 -12.27 14.99 -7.85
CA GLY A 106 -13.69 15.33 -7.75
C GLY A 106 -14.58 14.08 -7.78
N THR A 107 -14.14 12.99 -7.17
CA THR A 107 -14.84 11.71 -7.16
C THR A 107 -14.93 11.12 -5.77
N GLU A 108 -15.88 10.21 -5.58
CA GLU A 108 -15.99 9.41 -4.35
C GLU A 108 -14.81 8.42 -4.24
N PRO A 109 -14.29 8.17 -3.03
CA PRO A 109 -13.26 7.15 -2.79
C PRO A 109 -13.62 5.78 -3.38
N ALA A 110 -14.89 5.37 -3.28
CA ALA A 110 -15.38 4.09 -3.82
C ALA A 110 -15.28 3.97 -5.36
N ARG A 111 -14.95 5.05 -6.09
CA ARG A 111 -14.71 5.03 -7.54
C ARG A 111 -13.22 5.02 -7.91
N LEU A 112 -12.34 5.00 -6.91
CA LEU A 112 -10.91 4.89 -7.12
C LEU A 112 -10.48 3.43 -7.00
N LEU A 113 -9.52 3.06 -7.84
CA LEU A 113 -8.77 1.81 -7.73
C LEU A 113 -7.35 2.15 -7.29
N ALA A 114 -6.96 1.68 -6.11
CA ALA A 114 -5.56 1.69 -5.71
C ALA A 114 -4.83 0.55 -6.44
N VAL A 115 -3.67 0.84 -7.03
CA VAL A 115 -2.84 -0.17 -7.71
C VAL A 115 -1.46 -0.16 -7.07
N GLY A 116 -0.96 -1.34 -6.67
CA GLY A 116 0.34 -1.45 -6.03
C GLY A 116 0.81 -2.89 -5.87
N ASP A 117 1.97 -3.07 -5.25
CA ASP A 117 2.66 -4.35 -5.11
C ASP A 117 2.95 -4.71 -3.64
N ARG A 118 2.53 -3.86 -2.70
CA ARG A 118 2.73 -4.05 -1.26
C ARG A 118 1.43 -4.08 -0.46
N LEU A 119 1.24 -5.12 0.32
CA LEU A 119 0.12 -5.34 1.23
C LEU A 119 0.11 -4.31 2.37
N ASP A 120 1.27 -4.08 2.98
CA ASP A 120 1.45 -3.26 4.18
C ASP A 120 1.31 -1.75 3.95
N THR A 121 1.29 -1.33 2.68
CA THR A 121 1.26 0.08 2.26
C THR A 121 0.13 0.33 1.28
N ASP A 122 0.22 -0.17 0.05
CA ASP A 122 -0.77 0.07 -1.01
C ASP A 122 -2.14 -0.49 -0.64
N ILE A 123 -2.19 -1.77 -0.33
CA ILE A 123 -3.46 -2.46 -0.10
C ILE A 123 -4.05 -2.07 1.25
N ALA A 124 -3.25 -2.09 2.32
CA ALA A 124 -3.68 -1.64 3.63
C ALA A 124 -4.24 -0.21 3.61
N GLY A 125 -3.58 0.70 2.89
CA GLY A 125 -4.03 2.08 2.76
C GLY A 125 -5.33 2.20 1.97
N ALA A 126 -5.47 1.44 0.89
CA ALA A 126 -6.69 1.40 0.09
C ALA A 126 -7.89 0.85 0.87
N VAL A 127 -7.72 -0.29 1.54
CA VAL A 127 -8.77 -0.91 2.37
C VAL A 127 -9.21 0.03 3.49
N ARG A 128 -8.28 0.69 4.17
CA ARG A 128 -8.58 1.68 5.21
C ARG A 128 -9.34 2.91 4.68
N ALA A 129 -9.10 3.27 3.43
CA ALA A 129 -9.78 4.38 2.77
C ALA A 129 -11.11 3.96 2.10
N GLY A 130 -11.48 2.68 2.16
CA GLY A 130 -12.70 2.15 1.54
C GLY A 130 -12.62 2.07 0.00
N LEU A 131 -11.41 1.94 -0.55
CA LEU A 131 -11.16 1.80 -1.98
C LEU A 131 -11.09 0.33 -2.37
N ASP A 132 -11.43 0.06 -3.62
CA ASP A 132 -10.98 -1.17 -4.27
C ASP A 132 -9.47 -1.13 -4.47
N ALA A 133 -8.83 -2.28 -4.31
CA ALA A 133 -7.38 -2.42 -4.42
C ALA A 133 -7.00 -3.53 -5.39
N LEU A 134 -6.08 -3.24 -6.31
CA LEU A 134 -5.44 -4.20 -7.20
C LEU A 134 -3.99 -4.40 -6.74
N LEU A 135 -3.65 -5.63 -6.36
CA LEU A 135 -2.27 -6.03 -6.14
C LEU A 135 -1.69 -6.65 -7.41
N VAL A 136 -0.51 -6.17 -7.83
CA VAL A 136 0.26 -6.75 -8.94
C VAL A 136 1.47 -7.53 -8.44
N LEU A 137 1.74 -8.68 -9.07
CA LEU A 137 2.79 -9.62 -8.66
C LEU A 137 4.18 -9.31 -9.25
N THR A 138 4.40 -8.08 -9.74
CA THR A 138 5.69 -7.66 -10.29
C THR A 138 6.68 -7.14 -9.25
N GLY A 139 6.26 -7.00 -8.00
CA GLY A 139 6.99 -6.25 -6.97
C GLY A 139 7.28 -7.05 -5.72
N VAL A 140 6.96 -6.48 -4.55
CA VAL A 140 7.44 -6.96 -3.25
C VAL A 140 6.68 -8.18 -2.72
N ASP A 141 5.35 -8.11 -2.60
CA ASP A 141 4.56 -9.19 -1.99
C ASP A 141 4.16 -10.24 -3.04
N ASP A 142 4.39 -11.51 -2.71
CA ASP A 142 4.07 -12.65 -3.56
C ASP A 142 2.69 -13.27 -3.23
N VAL A 143 2.29 -14.29 -3.98
CA VAL A 143 1.00 -14.98 -3.78
C VAL A 143 0.88 -15.56 -2.37
N ALA A 144 1.96 -16.05 -1.77
CA ALA A 144 1.92 -16.63 -0.43
C ALA A 144 1.66 -15.55 0.62
N ALA A 145 2.33 -14.39 0.51
CA ALA A 145 2.07 -13.23 1.35
C ALA A 145 0.62 -12.74 1.22
N VAL A 146 0.12 -12.65 -0.02
CA VAL A 146 -1.26 -12.21 -0.31
C VAL A 146 -2.27 -13.15 0.33
N VAL A 147 -2.14 -14.46 0.13
CA VAL A 147 -3.07 -15.44 0.71
C VAL A 147 -3.05 -15.42 2.24
N ALA A 148 -1.90 -15.16 2.85
CA ALA A 148 -1.76 -15.03 4.30
C ALA A 148 -2.24 -13.67 4.86
N ALA A 149 -2.67 -12.74 4.00
CA ALA A 149 -2.98 -11.37 4.41
C ALA A 149 -4.20 -11.33 5.35
N PRO A 150 -4.11 -10.59 6.48
CA PRO A 150 -5.27 -10.34 7.33
C PRO A 150 -6.30 -9.48 6.60
N PRO A 151 -7.59 -9.49 7.01
CA PRO A 151 -8.66 -8.74 6.32
C PRO A 151 -8.35 -7.28 5.99
N ALA A 152 -7.62 -6.59 6.87
CA ALA A 152 -7.22 -5.20 6.68
C ALA A 152 -6.19 -4.95 5.55
N MET A 153 -5.68 -6.02 4.92
CA MET A 153 -4.66 -5.99 3.86
C MET A 153 -5.04 -6.85 2.65
N ARG A 154 -6.29 -7.31 2.55
CA ARG A 154 -6.72 -8.16 1.44
C ARG A 154 -7.09 -7.30 0.22
N PRO A 155 -6.50 -7.53 -0.96
CA PRO A 155 -6.84 -6.77 -2.15
C PRO A 155 -8.20 -7.23 -2.73
N THR A 156 -8.89 -6.34 -3.43
CA THR A 156 -10.08 -6.68 -4.22
C THR A 156 -9.70 -7.54 -5.43
N PHE A 157 -8.60 -7.19 -6.09
CA PHE A 157 -8.13 -7.82 -7.32
C PHE A 157 -6.67 -8.27 -7.21
N LEU A 158 -6.34 -9.38 -7.86
CA LEU A 158 -4.98 -9.89 -7.99
C LEU A 158 -4.64 -10.08 -9.48
N ALA A 159 -3.52 -9.53 -9.93
CA ALA A 159 -3.05 -9.68 -11.30
C ALA A 159 -1.55 -9.90 -11.39
N GLU A 160 -1.09 -10.44 -12.51
CA GLU A 160 0.34 -10.61 -12.75
C GLU A 160 1.05 -9.25 -12.86
N ASP A 161 0.46 -8.31 -13.59
CA ASP A 161 1.01 -6.98 -13.83
C ASP A 161 -0.06 -5.99 -14.33
N LEU A 162 0.40 -4.79 -14.70
CA LEU A 162 -0.44 -3.66 -15.12
C LEU A 162 -1.19 -3.88 -16.44
N ARG A 163 -0.87 -4.90 -17.25
CA ARG A 163 -1.58 -5.16 -18.52
C ARG A 163 -3.07 -5.42 -18.31
N VAL A 164 -3.45 -5.90 -17.12
CA VAL A 164 -4.85 -6.13 -16.73
C VAL A 164 -5.71 -4.86 -16.84
N LEU A 165 -5.11 -3.67 -16.69
CA LEU A 165 -5.82 -2.39 -16.74
C LEU A 165 -6.41 -2.06 -18.12
N HIS A 166 -6.06 -2.82 -19.15
CA HIS A 166 -6.68 -2.73 -20.48
C HIS A 166 -7.96 -3.56 -20.63
N THR A 167 -8.35 -4.28 -19.59
CA THR A 167 -9.53 -5.16 -19.57
C THR A 167 -10.45 -4.81 -18.39
N PRO A 168 -11.74 -5.13 -18.46
CA PRO A 168 -12.63 -4.98 -17.30
C PRO A 168 -12.16 -5.80 -16.11
N LEU A 169 -12.26 -5.23 -14.91
CA LEU A 169 -11.99 -5.88 -13.62
C LEU A 169 -13.32 -6.23 -12.94
N PRO A 170 -13.93 -7.39 -13.21
CA PRO A 170 -15.19 -7.77 -12.59
C PRO A 170 -14.99 -8.05 -11.10
N VAL A 171 -15.81 -7.44 -10.25
CA VAL A 171 -15.76 -7.67 -8.79
C VAL A 171 -16.19 -9.12 -8.48
N PRO A 172 -15.38 -9.88 -7.74
CA PRO A 172 -15.70 -11.27 -7.39
C PRO A 172 -16.92 -11.33 -6.45
N ARG A 173 -17.76 -12.35 -6.63
CA ARG A 173 -18.99 -12.55 -5.83
C ARG A 173 -19.20 -14.02 -5.49
N ALA A 174 -19.72 -14.27 -4.29
CA ALA A 174 -20.14 -15.58 -3.84
C ALA A 174 -21.67 -15.73 -3.85
N ASP A 175 -22.16 -16.88 -4.29
CA ASP A 175 -23.55 -17.32 -4.11
C ASP A 175 -23.60 -18.78 -3.64
N GLY A 176 -23.94 -18.99 -2.37
CA GLY A 176 -24.01 -20.32 -1.75
C GLY A 176 -22.71 -21.13 -1.89
N GLY A 177 -21.54 -20.50 -1.84
CA GLY A 177 -20.22 -21.11 -2.04
C GLY A 177 -19.76 -21.20 -3.51
N LEU A 178 -20.52 -20.67 -4.48
CA LEU A 178 -20.06 -20.46 -5.85
C LEU A 178 -19.42 -19.10 -6.02
N TRP A 179 -18.13 -19.09 -6.28
CA TRP A 179 -17.39 -17.88 -6.57
C TRP A 179 -17.40 -17.60 -8.07
N ARG A 180 -17.70 -16.35 -8.44
CA ARG A 180 -17.71 -15.87 -9.83
C ARG A 180 -16.94 -14.55 -9.94
N CYS A 181 -16.12 -14.45 -10.99
CA CYS A 181 -15.37 -13.25 -11.35
C CYS A 181 -15.33 -13.13 -12.88
N GLY A 182 -16.22 -12.33 -13.45
CA GLY A 182 -16.39 -12.27 -14.91
C GLY A 182 -16.84 -13.61 -15.48
N ASP A 183 -16.04 -14.17 -16.38
CA ASP A 183 -16.30 -15.45 -17.03
C ASP A 183 -15.74 -16.64 -16.23
N ASP A 184 -14.93 -16.39 -15.19
CA ASP A 184 -14.43 -17.43 -14.29
C ASP A 184 -15.45 -17.75 -13.20
N ALA A 185 -15.66 -19.04 -12.94
CA ALA A 185 -16.55 -19.50 -11.87
C ALA A 185 -16.09 -20.83 -11.30
N GLY A 186 -16.15 -21.00 -9.98
CA GLY A 186 -15.82 -22.27 -9.34
C GLY A 186 -16.06 -22.29 -7.84
N ARG A 187 -15.76 -23.41 -7.21
CA ARG A 187 -15.93 -23.64 -5.77
C ARG A 187 -14.70 -24.31 -5.20
N LEU A 188 -14.43 -24.07 -3.92
CA LEU A 188 -13.48 -24.87 -3.18
C LEU A 188 -14.19 -26.11 -2.60
N VAL A 189 -13.75 -27.30 -3.01
CA VAL A 189 -14.28 -28.60 -2.57
C VAL A 189 -13.11 -29.44 -2.07
N ASP A 190 -13.15 -29.86 -0.80
CA ASP A 190 -12.13 -30.70 -0.16
C ASP A 190 -10.69 -30.20 -0.39
N GLY A 191 -10.49 -28.88 -0.21
CA GLY A 191 -9.18 -28.23 -0.40
C GLY A 191 -8.72 -28.13 -1.85
N ARG A 192 -9.62 -28.28 -2.83
CA ARG A 192 -9.32 -28.18 -4.26
C ARG A 192 -10.26 -27.23 -4.98
N TRP A 193 -9.74 -26.51 -5.97
CA TRP A 193 -10.56 -25.68 -6.84
C TRP A 193 -11.29 -26.54 -7.87
N ALA A 194 -12.62 -26.53 -7.82
CA ALA A 194 -13.49 -27.13 -8.82
C ALA A 194 -14.06 -26.03 -9.72
N ALA A 195 -13.43 -25.84 -10.89
CA ALA A 195 -13.90 -24.89 -11.89
C ALA A 195 -15.23 -25.34 -12.53
N THR A 196 -16.12 -24.38 -12.76
CA THR A 196 -17.40 -24.54 -13.46
C THR A 196 -17.48 -23.69 -14.73
N ALA A 197 -16.67 -22.63 -14.81
CA ALA A 197 -16.36 -21.86 -16.01
C ALA A 197 -14.95 -21.29 -15.87
N THR A 198 -14.25 -21.11 -16.99
CA THR A 198 -12.87 -20.60 -17.00
C THR A 198 -12.85 -19.24 -17.69
N GLY A 199 -12.39 -18.23 -16.95
CA GLY A 199 -12.22 -16.87 -17.46
C GLY A 199 -10.78 -16.58 -17.88
N THR A 200 -10.40 -15.30 -17.89
CA THR A 200 -8.99 -14.92 -18.05
C THR A 200 -8.17 -15.33 -16.83
N ARG A 201 -6.84 -15.26 -16.95
CA ARG A 201 -5.94 -15.60 -15.84
C ARG A 201 -6.17 -14.70 -14.63
N GLU A 202 -6.35 -13.40 -14.83
CA GLU A 202 -6.56 -12.41 -13.78
C GLU A 202 -7.94 -12.56 -13.11
N GLN A 203 -8.96 -12.93 -13.90
CA GLN A 203 -10.26 -13.31 -13.37
C GLN A 203 -10.13 -14.54 -12.46
N SER A 204 -9.41 -15.58 -12.90
CA SER A 204 -9.21 -16.81 -12.10
C SER A 204 -8.38 -16.56 -10.83
N LEU A 205 -7.29 -15.79 -10.92
CA LEU A 205 -6.48 -15.38 -9.77
C LEU A 205 -7.33 -14.67 -8.71
N THR A 206 -8.10 -13.66 -9.15
CA THR A 206 -8.98 -12.90 -8.26
C THR A 206 -10.07 -13.80 -7.68
N ASN A 207 -10.74 -14.61 -8.49
CA ASN A 207 -11.84 -15.47 -8.04
C ASN A 207 -11.39 -16.48 -6.97
N ARG A 208 -10.28 -17.17 -7.25
CA ARG A 208 -9.69 -18.16 -6.35
C ARG A 208 -9.21 -17.53 -5.06
N LEU A 209 -8.61 -16.33 -5.13
CA LEU A 209 -8.15 -15.62 -3.94
C LEU A 209 -9.30 -15.38 -2.94
N HIS A 210 -10.44 -14.90 -3.41
CA HIS A 210 -11.59 -14.66 -2.54
C HIS A 210 -12.21 -15.94 -1.99
N ALA A 211 -12.27 -17.01 -2.80
CA ALA A 211 -12.70 -18.32 -2.31
C ALA A 211 -11.76 -18.89 -1.24
N VAL A 212 -10.46 -18.66 -1.38
CA VAL A 212 -9.45 -19.04 -0.38
C VAL A 212 -9.61 -18.23 0.90
N TYR A 213 -9.81 -16.91 0.81
CA TYR A 213 -10.07 -16.08 2.00
C TYR A 213 -11.31 -16.53 2.77
N GLU A 214 -12.43 -16.78 2.09
CA GLU A 214 -13.64 -17.30 2.72
C GLU A 214 -13.37 -18.63 3.43
N ALA A 215 -12.65 -19.56 2.78
CA ALA A 215 -12.33 -20.85 3.37
C ALA A 215 -11.38 -20.75 4.57
N LEU A 216 -10.40 -19.84 4.53
CA LEU A 216 -9.48 -19.58 5.65
C LEU A 216 -10.22 -18.97 6.84
N ASP A 217 -11.08 -17.97 6.60
CA ASP A 217 -11.86 -17.31 7.64
C ASP A 217 -12.84 -18.27 8.32
N GLU A 218 -13.38 -19.24 7.57
CA GLU A 218 -14.26 -20.29 8.09
C GLU A 218 -13.51 -21.50 8.67
N GLY A 219 -12.18 -21.52 8.64
CA GLY A 219 -11.36 -22.63 9.13
C GLY A 219 -11.50 -23.93 8.32
N ARG A 220 -11.91 -23.83 7.05
CA ARG A 220 -12.10 -24.96 6.12
C ARG A 220 -10.86 -25.30 5.28
N LEU A 221 -9.81 -24.49 5.37
CA LEU A 221 -8.59 -24.64 4.59
C LEU A 221 -7.37 -24.46 5.50
N ASP A 222 -6.37 -25.34 5.35
CA ASP A 222 -5.08 -25.16 5.99
C ASP A 222 -4.31 -24.03 5.27
N PRO A 223 -3.81 -23.00 5.99
CA PRO A 223 -2.98 -21.95 5.40
C PRO A 223 -1.81 -22.47 4.55
N ALA A 224 -1.25 -23.65 4.87
CA ALA A 224 -0.15 -24.24 4.12
C ALA A 224 -0.53 -24.64 2.69
N ASP A 225 -1.80 -24.99 2.45
CA ASP A 225 -2.30 -25.43 1.14
C ASP A 225 -2.83 -24.26 0.28
N ALA A 226 -3.04 -23.10 0.90
CA ALA A 226 -3.81 -22.01 0.32
C ALA A 226 -3.11 -21.31 -0.85
N ALA A 227 -1.78 -21.15 -0.80
CA ALA A 227 -1.02 -20.47 -1.84
C ALA A 227 -1.08 -21.22 -3.20
N ALA A 228 -1.04 -22.55 -3.17
CA ALA A 228 -1.09 -23.37 -4.38
C ALA A 228 -2.42 -23.20 -5.14
N LEU A 229 -3.53 -23.06 -4.39
CA LEU A 229 -4.86 -22.90 -4.97
C LEU A 229 -5.02 -21.63 -5.80
N VAL A 230 -4.31 -20.57 -5.44
CA VAL A 230 -4.30 -19.30 -6.17
C VAL A 230 -3.26 -19.32 -7.29
N ALA A 231 -2.07 -19.87 -7.06
CA ALA A 231 -0.99 -19.92 -8.05
C ALA A 231 -1.33 -20.79 -9.28
N ASP A 232 -2.12 -21.86 -9.09
CA ASP A 232 -2.54 -22.82 -10.13
C ASP A 232 -3.67 -22.28 -11.04
N GLY A 233 -3.64 -21.01 -11.41
CA GLY A 233 -4.60 -20.36 -12.33
C GLY A 233 -4.63 -20.93 -13.77
N ARG A 234 -4.25 -22.20 -13.96
CA ARG A 234 -4.51 -23.03 -15.14
C ARG A 234 -5.28 -24.26 -14.66
N GLY A 235 -6.60 -24.15 -14.61
CA GLY A 235 -7.51 -25.31 -14.61
C GLY A 235 -8.02 -25.53 -16.01
#